data_AF-A0A1J7IID7-F1
#
_entry.id   AF-A0A1J7IID7-F1
#
_cell.length_a   1.000
_cell.length_b   1.000
_cell.length_c   1.000
_cell.angle_alpha   90.00
_cell.angle_beta   90.00
_cell.angle_gamma   90.00
#
_symmetry.space_group_name_H-M   'P 1'
#
loop_
_entity.id
_entity.type
_entity.pdbx_description
1 polymer ?
#
loop_
_entity_poly.entity_id
_entity_poly.type
_entity_poly.pdbx_seq_one_letter_code
_entity_poly.pdbx_strand_id
1 'polypeptide(L)'
;MKLFTVLVLALPSLILAKGHNSTSTTSQCKEIARLTSLMDLASNATKLASATHDNSTKASAIQAKASAAATTLATLQTNTTLTALCDVVFASEATKASCQTMAKLEKEAAKAANATASDKVKTKAAAQANELAALQGNATLTTFCAGLKTQETCQEMSQLQKTIARAANGTASSKNSTKTQLKADKAQAKLAEMQANATLLAACSELGVEGKNCPSSPFSLCTTPC
;
A
#
# COMPACT_ATOMS: atom_id res chain seq x y z
N MET A 1 30.22 18.60 5.74
CA MET A 1 30.41 17.70 6.90
C MET A 1 29.05 17.40 7.52
N LYS A 2 28.73 16.10 7.63
CA LYS A 2 27.93 15.45 8.68
C LYS A 2 26.71 16.21 9.25
N LEU A 3 25.51 15.86 8.76
CA LEU A 3 24.25 15.84 9.53
C LEU A 3 23.25 14.85 8.87
N PHE A 4 23.71 13.65 8.51
CA PHE A 4 22.81 12.48 8.44
C PHE A 4 22.99 11.70 9.73
N THR A 5 22.66 12.37 10.82
CA THR A 5 22.49 11.72 12.11
C THR A 5 21.33 10.77 11.92
N VAL A 6 21.62 9.50 12.10
CA VAL A 6 20.68 8.39 12.21
C VAL A 6 19.57 8.81 13.18
N LEU A 7 18.48 9.36 12.65
CA LEU A 7 17.22 9.45 13.35
C LEU A 7 16.71 8.02 13.36
N VAL A 8 17.16 7.26 14.35
CA VAL A 8 16.46 6.06 14.82
C VAL A 8 15.03 6.50 15.04
N LEU A 9 14.16 6.18 14.07
CA LEU A 9 12.73 6.37 14.15
C LEU A 9 12.17 5.42 15.20
N ALA A 10 12.49 5.66 16.47
CA ALA A 10 11.53 5.46 17.53
C ALA A 10 10.50 6.59 17.40
N LEU A 11 9.70 6.54 16.32
CA LEU A 11 8.42 7.21 16.30
C LEU A 11 7.64 6.52 17.42
N PRO A 12 7.36 7.16 18.56
CA PRO A 12 6.34 6.63 19.45
C PRO A 12 5.12 6.44 18.57
N SER A 13 4.57 5.24 18.58
CA SER A 13 3.36 4.86 17.88
C SER A 13 2.31 5.93 18.13
N LEU A 14 2.22 6.90 17.21
CA LEU A 14 1.08 7.78 17.05
C LEU A 14 0.00 6.84 16.55
N ILE A 15 -0.64 6.18 17.50
CA ILE A 15 -1.88 5.44 17.31
C ILE A 15 -2.83 6.45 16.70
N LEU A 16 -2.91 6.46 15.37
CA LEU A 16 -3.96 7.10 14.61
C LEU A 16 -5.25 6.36 14.98
N ALA A 17 -5.81 6.76 16.12
CA ALA A 17 -7.09 6.29 16.61
C ALA A 17 -8.11 6.51 15.49
N LYS A 18 -8.67 5.41 14.99
CA LYS A 18 -9.68 5.40 13.95
C LYS A 18 -11.01 5.90 14.52
N GLY A 19 -11.13 7.21 14.71
CA GLY A 19 -12.38 7.89 15.02
C GLY A 19 -13.30 7.90 13.80
N HIS A 20 -14.48 7.29 13.92
CA HIS A 20 -15.56 7.47 12.95
C HIS A 20 -16.05 8.93 13.03
N ASN A 21 -16.14 9.62 11.89
CA ASN A 21 -16.69 10.99 11.70
C ASN A 21 -15.77 12.21 11.92
N SER A 22 -14.46 12.08 11.71
CA SER A 22 -13.60 13.24 11.41
C SER A 22 -12.78 12.93 10.18
N THR A 23 -12.60 13.90 9.28
CA THR A 23 -11.72 13.82 8.10
C THR A 23 -10.35 13.37 8.57
N SER A 24 -10.07 12.05 8.50
CA SER A 24 -8.84 11.45 9.00
C SER A 24 -7.64 12.23 8.45
N THR A 25 -6.56 12.37 9.23
CA THR A 25 -5.31 13.00 8.77
C THR A 25 -4.92 12.52 7.37
N THR A 26 -5.08 11.22 7.09
CA THR A 26 -4.86 10.63 5.77
C THR A 26 -5.72 11.26 4.66
N SER A 27 -7.00 11.52 4.91
CA SER A 27 -7.88 12.18 3.91
C SER A 27 -7.51 13.65 3.69
N GLN A 28 -7.06 14.36 4.72
CA GLN A 28 -6.58 15.74 4.57
C GLN A 28 -5.26 15.78 3.79
N CYS A 29 -4.34 14.85 4.07
CA CYS A 29 -3.11 14.70 3.30
C CYS A 29 -3.38 14.34 1.83
N LYS A 30 -4.35 13.44 1.57
CA LYS A 30 -4.77 13.13 0.19
C LYS A 30 -5.32 14.35 -0.53
N GLU A 31 -6.08 15.20 0.15
CA GLU A 31 -6.56 16.45 -0.47
C GLU A 31 -5.41 17.41 -0.74
N ILE A 32 -4.46 17.58 0.19
CA ILE A 32 -3.23 18.37 -0.04
C ILE A 32 -2.47 17.85 -1.27
N ALA A 33 -2.24 16.54 -1.38
CA ALA A 33 -1.57 15.93 -2.53
C ALA A 33 -2.34 16.16 -3.84
N ARG A 34 -3.67 16.02 -3.81
CA ARG A 34 -4.53 16.21 -4.99
C ARG A 34 -4.50 17.66 -5.47
N LEU A 35 -4.61 18.63 -4.55
CA LEU A 35 -4.55 20.06 -4.86
C LEU A 35 -3.16 20.44 -5.37
N THR A 36 -2.09 19.94 -4.75
CA THR A 36 -0.71 20.15 -5.20
C THR A 36 -0.51 19.61 -6.62
N SER A 37 -0.96 18.39 -6.89
CA SER A 37 -0.87 17.79 -8.24
C SER A 37 -1.69 18.56 -9.28
N LEU A 38 -2.83 19.14 -8.90
CA LEU A 38 -3.64 19.97 -9.79
C LEU A 38 -2.91 21.28 -10.14
N MET A 39 -2.25 21.90 -9.16
CA MET A 39 -1.44 23.09 -9.37
C MET A 39 -0.20 22.80 -10.23
N ASP A 40 0.50 21.68 -10.00
CA ASP A 40 1.63 21.24 -10.83
C ASP A 40 1.20 20.97 -12.28
N LEU A 41 0.03 20.36 -12.48
CA LEU A 41 -0.51 20.15 -13.82
C LEU A 41 -0.85 21.47 -14.50
N ALA A 42 -1.52 22.39 -13.80
CA ALA A 42 -1.95 23.67 -14.36
C ALA A 42 -0.78 24.62 -14.68
N SER A 43 0.32 24.53 -13.93
CA SER A 43 1.52 25.36 -14.12
C SER A 43 2.49 24.81 -15.18
N ASN A 44 2.41 23.53 -15.53
CA ASN A 44 3.24 22.93 -16.56
C ASN A 44 2.51 22.89 -17.92
N ALA A 45 2.80 23.86 -18.78
CA ALA A 45 2.13 24.01 -20.09
C ALA A 45 2.16 22.73 -20.94
N THR A 46 3.28 22.00 -21.00
CA THR A 46 3.41 20.77 -21.79
C THR A 46 2.57 19.62 -21.23
N LYS A 47 2.60 19.40 -19.90
CA LYS A 47 1.77 18.39 -19.24
C LYS A 47 0.29 18.74 -19.36
N LEU A 48 -0.06 20.01 -19.21
CA LEU A 48 -1.42 20.50 -19.36
C LEU A 48 -1.93 20.25 -20.78
N ALA A 49 -1.17 20.66 -21.81
CA ALA A 49 -1.50 20.41 -23.21
C ALA A 49 -1.66 18.92 -23.51
N SER A 50 -0.75 18.08 -23.00
CA SER A 50 -0.84 16.62 -23.14
C SER A 50 -2.10 16.04 -22.47
N ALA A 51 -2.43 16.52 -21.27
CA ALA A 51 -3.60 16.06 -20.51
C ALA A 51 -4.93 16.55 -21.11
N THR A 52 -4.91 17.70 -21.79
CA THR A 52 -6.11 18.28 -22.43
C THR A 52 -6.23 17.93 -23.90
N HIS A 53 -5.24 17.28 -24.49
CA HIS A 53 -5.10 17.07 -25.93
C HIS A 53 -5.19 18.38 -26.70
N ASP A 54 -4.41 19.38 -26.25
CA ASP A 54 -4.36 20.74 -26.81
C ASP A 54 -5.73 21.48 -26.83
N ASN A 55 -6.71 20.99 -26.06
CA ASN A 55 -8.01 21.62 -25.96
C ASN A 55 -7.95 22.81 -25.00
N SER A 56 -7.96 24.02 -25.57
CA SER A 56 -7.90 25.29 -24.85
C SER A 56 -9.00 25.43 -23.77
N THR A 57 -10.25 25.05 -24.08
CA THR A 57 -11.36 25.12 -23.11
C THR A 57 -11.11 24.24 -21.88
N LYS A 58 -10.60 23.02 -22.08
CA LYS A 58 -10.25 22.12 -20.98
C LYS A 58 -9.06 22.65 -20.17
N ALA A 59 -8.05 23.21 -20.85
CA ALA A 59 -6.89 23.81 -20.18
C ALA A 59 -7.31 24.97 -19.28
N SER A 60 -8.13 25.89 -19.79
CA SER A 60 -8.69 27.01 -19.02
C SER A 60 -9.54 26.53 -17.83
N ALA A 61 -10.33 25.47 -18.01
CA ALA A 61 -11.10 24.89 -16.91
C ALA A 61 -10.22 24.27 -15.81
N ILE A 62 -9.11 23.64 -16.17
CA ILE A 62 -8.13 23.11 -15.20
C ILE A 62 -7.42 24.25 -14.47
N GLN A 63 -7.00 25.29 -15.19
CA GLN A 63 -6.37 26.48 -14.59
C GLN A 63 -7.32 27.19 -13.62
N ALA A 64 -8.59 27.37 -13.98
CA ALA A 64 -9.60 27.95 -13.09
C ALA A 64 -9.80 27.10 -11.83
N LYS A 65 -9.86 25.76 -11.96
CA LYS A 65 -9.93 24.84 -10.82
C LYS A 65 -8.67 24.91 -9.95
N ALA A 66 -7.49 25.04 -10.56
CA ALA A 66 -6.22 25.19 -9.83
C ALA A 66 -6.17 26.50 -9.04
N SER A 67 -6.65 27.61 -9.61
CA SER A 67 -6.76 28.89 -8.90
C SER A 67 -7.69 28.81 -7.69
N ALA A 68 -8.86 28.16 -7.83
CA ALA A 68 -9.77 27.94 -6.70
C ALA A 68 -9.16 26.99 -5.64
N ALA A 69 -8.45 25.95 -6.09
CA ALA A 69 -7.74 25.01 -5.23
C ALA A 69 -6.60 25.65 -4.44
N ALA A 70 -5.94 26.69 -4.98
CA ALA A 70 -4.82 27.36 -4.33
C ALA A 70 -5.20 27.96 -2.97
N THR A 71 -6.40 28.57 -2.86
CA THR A 71 -6.90 29.12 -1.58
C THR A 71 -7.15 28.01 -0.55
N THR A 72 -7.75 26.90 -0.98
CA THR A 72 -7.97 25.73 -0.11
C THR A 72 -6.65 25.11 0.34
N LEU A 73 -5.69 24.98 -0.58
CA LEU A 73 -4.37 24.45 -0.27
C LEU A 73 -3.63 25.33 0.73
N ALA A 74 -3.63 26.66 0.51
CA ALA A 74 -3.03 27.60 1.44
C ALA A 74 -3.64 27.50 2.84
N THR A 75 -4.97 27.37 2.93
CA THR A 75 -5.68 27.16 4.20
C THR A 75 -5.24 25.87 4.90
N LEU A 76 -5.19 24.76 4.17
CA LEU A 76 -4.75 23.47 4.73
C LEU A 76 -3.28 23.51 5.17
N GLN A 77 -2.43 24.24 4.44
CA GLN A 77 -1.01 24.38 4.74
C GLN A 77 -0.71 25.26 5.94
N THR A 78 -1.65 26.12 6.38
CA THR A 78 -1.48 26.90 7.63
C THR A 78 -1.35 26.02 8.86
N ASN A 79 -1.86 24.79 8.83
CA ASN A 79 -1.69 23.84 9.90
C ASN A 79 -0.35 23.10 9.75
N THR A 80 0.68 23.62 10.43
CA THR A 80 2.05 23.09 10.40
C THR A 80 2.15 21.65 10.91
N THR A 81 1.29 21.27 11.86
CA THR A 81 1.24 19.88 12.37
C THR A 81 0.67 18.94 11.32
N LEU A 82 -0.40 19.35 10.63
CA LEU A 82 -0.99 18.58 9.54
C LEU A 82 0.00 18.40 8.39
N THR A 83 0.67 19.47 7.94
CA THR A 83 1.64 19.39 6.85
C THR A 83 2.82 18.48 7.19
N ALA A 84 3.38 18.58 8.40
CA ALA A 84 4.44 17.67 8.85
C ALA A 84 3.98 16.19 8.86
N LEU A 85 2.74 15.91 9.29
CA LEU A 85 2.19 14.56 9.22
C LEU A 85 1.99 14.10 7.78
N CYS A 86 1.57 15.00 6.89
CA CYS A 86 1.40 14.68 5.48
C CYS A 86 2.71 14.40 4.78
N ASP A 87 3.80 15.08 5.11
CA ASP A 87 5.13 14.80 4.57
C ASP A 87 5.58 13.36 4.90
N VAL A 88 5.32 12.90 6.13
CA VAL A 88 5.58 11.50 6.52
C VAL A 88 4.70 10.53 5.73
N VAL A 89 3.41 10.84 5.56
CA VAL A 89 2.49 10.01 4.76
C VAL A 89 2.95 9.95 3.30
N PHE A 90 3.32 11.07 2.70
CA PHE A 90 3.78 11.13 1.31
C PHE A 90 5.11 10.40 1.12
N ALA A 91 6.05 10.54 2.06
CA ALA A 91 7.29 9.78 2.03
C ALA A 91 7.01 8.26 2.12
N SER A 92 6.08 7.84 2.98
CA SER A 92 5.65 6.45 3.07
C SER A 92 4.97 5.95 1.79
N GLU A 93 4.07 6.75 1.19
CA GLU A 93 3.39 6.38 -0.06
C GLU A 93 4.36 6.33 -1.25
N ALA A 94 5.31 7.27 -1.33
CA ALA A 94 6.37 7.27 -2.34
C ALA A 94 7.25 6.03 -2.21
N THR A 95 7.65 5.68 -0.99
CA THR A 95 8.43 4.47 -0.72
C THR A 95 7.63 3.21 -1.09
N LYS A 96 6.33 3.16 -0.77
CA LYS A 96 5.44 2.07 -1.20
C LYS A 96 5.34 1.97 -2.73
N ALA A 97 5.24 3.10 -3.43
CA ALA A 97 5.21 3.12 -4.88
C ALA A 97 6.52 2.58 -5.47
N SER A 98 7.68 2.97 -4.91
CA SER A 98 8.98 2.40 -5.29
C SER A 98 9.04 0.89 -5.06
N CYS A 99 8.48 0.36 -3.97
CA CYS A 99 8.37 -1.08 -3.74
C CYS A 99 7.52 -1.79 -4.78
N GLN A 100 6.39 -1.19 -5.18
CA GLN A 100 5.51 -1.73 -6.21
C GLN A 100 6.18 -1.73 -7.59
N THR A 101 6.90 -0.65 -7.92
CA THR A 101 7.71 -0.58 -9.14
C THR A 101 8.78 -1.67 -9.13
N MET A 102 9.53 -1.81 -8.04
CA MET A 102 10.55 -2.85 -7.89
C MET A 102 9.94 -4.25 -8.09
N ALA A 103 8.85 -4.58 -7.40
CA ALA A 103 8.18 -5.88 -7.55
C ALA A 103 7.65 -6.14 -8.96
N LYS A 104 7.17 -5.09 -9.65
CA LYS A 104 6.74 -5.18 -11.05
C LYS A 104 7.92 -5.48 -11.97
N LEU A 105 9.02 -4.76 -11.81
CA LEU A 105 10.24 -4.95 -12.58
C LEU A 105 10.85 -6.33 -12.35
N GLU A 106 10.90 -6.81 -11.11
CA GLU A 106 11.34 -8.17 -10.75
C GLU A 106 10.49 -9.23 -11.48
N LYS A 107 9.17 -9.04 -11.52
CA LYS A 107 8.25 -9.93 -12.24
C LYS A 107 8.46 -9.89 -13.75
N GLU A 108 8.72 -8.71 -14.32
CA GLU A 108 9.04 -8.55 -15.75
C GLU A 108 10.38 -9.22 -16.09
N ALA A 109 11.40 -9.08 -15.26
CA ALA A 109 12.69 -9.75 -15.40
C ALA A 109 12.56 -11.29 -15.30
N ALA A 110 11.83 -11.79 -14.31
CA ALA A 110 11.58 -13.23 -14.16
C ALA A 110 10.83 -13.82 -15.36
N LYS A 111 9.89 -13.07 -15.94
CA LYS A 111 9.21 -13.46 -17.19
C LYS A 111 10.18 -13.48 -18.37
N ALA A 112 11.05 -12.48 -18.50
CA ALA A 112 12.03 -12.41 -19.59
C ALA A 112 13.08 -13.54 -19.53
N ALA A 113 13.41 -14.01 -18.33
CA ALA A 113 14.30 -15.14 -18.11
C ALA A 113 13.67 -16.50 -18.51
N ASN A 114 12.35 -16.58 -18.70
CA ASN A 114 11.71 -17.80 -19.19
C ASN A 114 12.11 -18.05 -20.65
N ALA A 115 12.52 -19.29 -20.95
CA ALA A 115 12.99 -19.68 -22.29
C ALA A 115 11.99 -19.37 -23.42
N THR A 116 10.68 -19.36 -23.11
CA THR A 116 9.59 -19.10 -24.06
C THR A 116 9.19 -17.62 -24.15
N ALA A 117 9.87 -16.72 -23.45
CA ALA A 117 9.56 -15.30 -23.48
C ALA A 117 9.78 -14.70 -24.88
N SER A 118 8.84 -13.87 -25.34
CA SER A 118 8.96 -13.16 -26.61
C SER A 118 10.06 -12.09 -26.55
N ASP A 119 10.62 -11.74 -27.71
CA ASP A 119 11.67 -10.71 -27.80
C ASP A 119 11.21 -9.35 -27.27
N LYS A 120 9.92 -9.01 -27.43
CA LYS A 120 9.33 -7.80 -26.85
C LYS A 120 9.45 -7.76 -25.32
N VAL A 121 9.26 -8.91 -24.66
CA VAL A 121 9.39 -9.01 -23.19
C VAL A 121 10.86 -8.91 -22.79
N LYS A 122 11.76 -9.60 -23.50
CA LYS A 122 13.21 -9.56 -23.25
C LYS A 122 13.78 -8.15 -23.40
N THR A 123 13.46 -7.46 -24.50
CA THR A 123 13.92 -6.09 -24.77
C THR A 123 13.38 -5.10 -23.72
N LYS A 124 12.11 -5.22 -23.33
CA LYS A 124 11.53 -4.36 -22.30
C LYS A 124 12.22 -4.57 -20.94
N ALA A 125 12.43 -5.82 -20.53
CA ALA A 125 13.13 -6.14 -19.29
C ALA A 125 14.57 -5.63 -19.29
N ALA A 126 15.29 -5.76 -20.43
CA ALA A 126 16.63 -5.22 -20.59
C ALA A 126 16.67 -3.69 -20.46
N ALA A 127 15.70 -2.98 -21.05
CA ALA A 127 15.60 -1.51 -20.93
C ALA A 127 15.34 -1.04 -19.48
N GLN A 128 14.69 -1.87 -18.66
CA GLN A 128 14.37 -1.56 -17.27
C GLN A 128 15.38 -2.15 -16.26
N ALA A 129 16.40 -2.87 -16.72
CA ALA A 129 17.35 -3.56 -15.85
C ALA A 129 18.13 -2.58 -14.96
N ASN A 130 18.53 -1.42 -15.50
CA ASN A 130 19.24 -0.39 -14.75
C ASN A 130 18.37 0.25 -13.66
N GLU A 131 17.07 0.46 -13.95
CA GLU A 131 16.11 0.99 -12.97
C GLU A 131 15.90 -0.01 -11.83
N LEU A 132 15.74 -1.29 -12.15
CA LEU A 132 15.63 -2.35 -11.16
C LEU A 132 16.89 -2.43 -10.29
N ALA A 133 18.08 -2.41 -10.90
CA ALA A 133 19.35 -2.44 -10.18
C ALA A 133 19.51 -1.21 -9.25
N ALA A 134 19.11 -0.03 -9.69
CA ALA A 134 19.13 1.18 -8.87
C ALA A 134 18.20 1.08 -7.65
N LEU A 135 16.97 0.55 -7.84
CA LEU A 135 16.03 0.32 -6.74
C LEU A 135 16.54 -0.74 -5.76
N GLN A 136 17.07 -1.86 -6.27
CA GLN A 136 17.60 -2.95 -5.45
C GLN A 136 18.90 -2.60 -4.73
N GLY A 137 19.70 -1.68 -5.28
CA GLY A 137 20.90 -1.16 -4.65
C GLY A 137 20.63 -0.30 -3.41
N ASN A 138 19.39 0.16 -3.19
CA ASN A 138 19.01 0.92 -2.01
C ASN A 138 18.60 -0.02 -0.86
N ALA A 139 19.53 -0.30 0.06
CA ALA A 139 19.31 -1.21 1.19
C ALA A 139 18.15 -0.79 2.13
N THR A 140 17.92 0.52 2.31
CA THR A 140 16.81 1.00 3.14
C THR A 140 15.47 0.72 2.47
N LEU A 141 15.38 1.00 1.16
CA LEU A 141 14.19 0.70 0.37
C LEU A 141 13.90 -0.80 0.35
N THR A 142 14.89 -1.66 0.08
CA THR A 142 14.67 -3.11 0.03
C THR A 142 14.21 -3.69 1.37
N THR A 143 14.79 -3.21 2.49
CA THR A 143 14.36 -3.59 3.84
C THR A 143 12.91 -3.16 4.10
N PHE A 144 12.57 -1.91 3.76
CA PHE A 144 11.21 -1.41 3.89
C PHE A 144 10.21 -2.20 3.02
N CYS A 145 10.57 -2.52 1.78
CA CYS A 145 9.73 -3.30 0.88
C CYS A 145 9.51 -4.73 1.38
N ALA A 146 10.53 -5.35 1.98
CA ALA A 146 10.39 -6.66 2.62
C ALA A 146 9.40 -6.58 3.79
N GLY A 147 9.53 -5.57 4.66
CA GLY A 147 8.59 -5.32 5.75
C GLY A 147 7.15 -5.10 5.27
N LEU A 148 6.96 -4.32 4.19
CA LEU A 148 5.65 -4.12 3.57
C LEU A 148 5.06 -5.42 3.02
N LYS A 149 5.85 -6.25 2.33
CA LYS A 149 5.41 -7.57 1.85
C LYS A 149 4.96 -8.45 3.02
N THR A 150 5.73 -8.49 4.11
CA THR A 150 5.36 -9.21 5.33
C THR A 150 4.05 -8.68 5.90
N GLN A 151 3.90 -7.36 6.03
CA GLN A 151 2.67 -6.74 6.53
C GLN A 151 1.44 -7.08 5.68
N GLU A 152 1.53 -7.00 4.35
CA GLU A 152 0.45 -7.36 3.43
C GLU A 152 0.08 -8.84 3.56
N THR A 153 1.09 -9.71 3.71
CA THR A 153 0.92 -11.15 3.94
C THR A 153 0.21 -11.43 5.28
N CYS A 154 0.56 -10.71 6.35
CA CYS A 154 -0.12 -10.81 7.64
C CYS A 154 -1.59 -10.35 7.55
N GLN A 155 -1.86 -9.28 6.79
CA GLN A 155 -3.24 -8.82 6.56
C GLN A 155 -4.06 -9.84 5.76
N GLU A 156 -3.46 -10.47 4.75
CA GLU A 156 -4.11 -11.53 3.98
C GLU A 156 -4.52 -12.70 4.89
N MET A 157 -3.64 -13.16 5.81
CA MET A 157 -4.01 -14.19 6.79
C MET A 157 -5.23 -13.81 7.63
N SER A 158 -5.29 -12.57 8.12
CA SER A 158 -6.45 -12.08 8.88
C SER A 158 -7.74 -12.07 8.04
N GLN A 159 -7.65 -11.76 6.74
CA GLN A 159 -8.80 -11.82 5.84
C GLN A 159 -9.24 -13.27 5.57
N LEU A 160 -8.29 -14.19 5.37
CA LEU A 160 -8.59 -15.62 5.20
C LEU A 160 -9.32 -16.18 6.42
N GLN A 161 -8.87 -15.87 7.63
CA GLN A 161 -9.54 -16.25 8.88
C GLN A 161 -10.98 -15.71 8.95
N LYS A 162 -11.20 -14.45 8.57
CA LYS A 162 -12.56 -13.87 8.51
C LYS A 162 -13.44 -14.57 7.49
N THR A 163 -12.89 -14.96 6.34
CA THR A 163 -13.61 -15.73 5.32
C THR A 163 -14.05 -17.09 5.85
N ILE A 164 -13.16 -17.79 6.55
CA ILE A 164 -13.46 -19.10 7.18
C ILE A 164 -14.54 -18.95 8.24
N ALA A 165 -14.42 -17.95 9.14
CA ALA A 165 -15.40 -17.69 10.19
C ALA A 165 -16.80 -17.34 9.63
N ARG A 166 -16.86 -16.55 8.55
CA ARG A 166 -18.13 -16.24 7.87
C ARG A 166 -18.77 -17.46 7.23
N ALA A 167 -17.97 -18.35 6.65
CA ALA A 167 -18.48 -19.60 6.08
C ALA A 167 -19.05 -20.53 7.16
N ALA A 168 -18.40 -20.61 8.32
CA ALA A 168 -18.90 -21.37 9.47
C ALA A 168 -20.24 -20.82 10.00
N ASN A 169 -20.37 -19.49 10.15
CA ASN A 169 -21.58 -18.84 10.67
C ASN A 169 -22.73 -18.74 9.65
N GLY A 170 -22.43 -18.76 8.34
CA GLY A 170 -23.40 -18.62 7.26
C GLY A 170 -24.20 -19.88 6.93
N THR A 171 -24.02 -20.96 7.69
CA THR A 171 -24.65 -22.28 7.46
C THR A 171 -26.19 -22.31 7.62
N ALA A 172 -26.83 -21.18 7.99
CA ALA A 172 -28.28 -21.13 8.19
C ALA A 172 -29.12 -20.65 6.99
N SER A 173 -28.56 -20.21 5.85
CA SER A 173 -29.45 -19.82 4.74
C SER A 173 -28.84 -19.81 3.32
N SER A 174 -29.57 -20.49 2.43
CA SER A 174 -29.65 -20.25 0.97
C SER A 174 -28.71 -21.04 0.03
N LYS A 175 -29.25 -21.28 -1.16
CA LYS A 175 -28.90 -22.18 -2.28
C LYS A 175 -27.51 -21.97 -2.93
N ASN A 176 -26.57 -21.32 -2.26
CA ASN A 176 -25.22 -21.00 -2.76
C ASN A 176 -24.09 -21.61 -1.89
N SER A 177 -24.43 -22.59 -1.05
CA SER A 177 -23.53 -23.22 -0.07
C SER A 177 -22.25 -23.79 -0.69
N THR A 178 -22.32 -24.39 -1.89
CA THR A 178 -21.18 -25.05 -2.54
C THR A 178 -20.07 -24.07 -2.94
N LYS A 179 -20.42 -22.86 -3.41
CA LYS A 179 -19.43 -21.85 -3.81
C LYS A 179 -18.78 -21.18 -2.60
N THR A 180 -19.53 -21.00 -1.52
CA THR A 180 -19.02 -20.46 -0.25
C THR A 180 -18.08 -21.46 0.42
N GLN A 181 -18.45 -22.74 0.43
CA GLN A 181 -17.61 -23.82 0.97
C GLN A 181 -16.29 -23.93 0.21
N LEU A 182 -16.33 -23.97 -1.14
CA LEU A 182 -15.11 -24.04 -1.94
C LEU A 182 -14.15 -22.86 -1.70
N LYS A 183 -14.67 -21.66 -1.43
CA LYS A 183 -13.84 -20.50 -1.07
C LYS A 183 -13.25 -20.65 0.33
N ALA A 184 -14.02 -21.16 1.28
CA ALA A 184 -13.55 -21.42 2.63
C ALA A 184 -12.46 -22.50 2.63
N ASP A 185 -12.63 -23.59 1.88
CA ASP A 185 -11.64 -24.66 1.77
C ASP A 185 -10.33 -24.17 1.13
N LYS A 186 -10.42 -23.35 0.06
CA LYS A 186 -9.24 -22.69 -0.53
C LYS A 186 -8.56 -21.73 0.45
N ALA A 187 -9.35 -20.96 1.21
CA ALA A 187 -8.82 -20.06 2.21
C ALA A 187 -8.13 -20.84 3.35
N GLN A 188 -8.71 -21.96 3.78
CA GLN A 188 -8.14 -22.85 4.79
C GLN A 188 -6.81 -23.45 4.32
N ALA A 189 -6.75 -23.95 3.09
CA ALA A 189 -5.52 -24.48 2.51
C ALA A 189 -4.42 -23.41 2.43
N LYS A 190 -4.78 -22.19 1.97
CA LYS A 190 -3.83 -21.09 1.87
C LYS A 190 -3.34 -20.62 3.25
N LEU A 191 -4.24 -20.55 4.23
CA LEU A 191 -3.89 -20.19 5.60
C LEU A 191 -2.94 -21.21 6.21
N ALA A 192 -3.18 -22.52 6.01
CA ALA A 192 -2.29 -23.57 6.49
C ALA A 192 -0.88 -23.47 5.85
N GLU A 193 -0.80 -23.17 4.55
CA GLU A 193 0.48 -22.91 3.86
C GLU A 193 1.23 -21.73 4.50
N MET A 194 0.53 -20.64 4.84
CA MET A 194 1.13 -19.46 5.45
C MET A 194 1.52 -19.71 6.91
N GLN A 195 0.72 -20.48 7.67
CA GLN A 195 1.02 -20.86 9.05
C GLN A 195 2.19 -21.84 9.17
N ALA A 196 2.51 -22.58 8.11
CA ALA A 196 3.70 -23.42 8.09
C ALA A 196 5.01 -22.60 8.05
N ASN A 197 4.96 -21.30 7.73
CA ASN A 197 6.13 -20.42 7.73
C ASN A 197 6.31 -19.75 9.11
N ALA A 198 7.13 -20.36 9.96
CA ALA A 198 7.39 -19.87 11.32
C ALA A 198 7.96 -18.44 11.37
N THR A 199 8.83 -18.08 10.43
CA THR A 199 9.41 -16.71 10.34
C THR A 199 8.34 -15.67 10.03
N LEU A 200 7.42 -15.99 9.12
CA LEU A 200 6.29 -15.13 8.80
C LEU A 200 5.38 -14.94 10.02
N LEU A 201 5.05 -16.03 10.73
CA LEU A 201 4.22 -15.97 11.93
C LEU A 201 4.84 -15.09 13.01
N ALA A 202 6.13 -15.27 13.30
CA ALA A 202 6.85 -14.45 14.27
C ALA A 202 6.80 -12.97 13.91
N ALA A 203 7.08 -12.63 12.64
CA ALA A 203 7.00 -11.25 12.16
C ALA A 203 5.58 -10.67 12.23
N CYS A 204 4.54 -11.47 11.96
CA CYS A 204 3.16 -11.02 12.09
C CYS A 204 2.73 -10.74 13.53
N SER A 205 3.23 -11.52 14.48
CA SER A 205 3.01 -11.30 15.92
C SER A 205 3.69 -10.01 16.40
N GLU A 206 4.93 -9.75 15.98
CA GLU A 206 5.66 -8.51 16.31
C GLU A 206 4.96 -7.25 15.77
N LEU A 207 4.33 -7.35 14.59
CA LEU A 207 3.58 -6.24 14.00
C LEU A 207 2.26 -5.93 14.72
N GLY A 208 1.88 -6.70 15.75
CA GLY A 208 0.65 -6.48 16.51
C GLY A 208 -0.61 -6.56 15.64
N VAL A 209 -0.57 -7.34 14.56
CA VAL A 209 -1.73 -7.58 13.67
C VAL A 209 -2.70 -8.60 14.29
N GLU A 210 -2.53 -8.91 15.58
CA GLU A 210 -3.50 -9.65 16.37
C GLU A 210 -4.84 -8.94 16.26
N GLY A 211 -5.74 -9.54 15.49
CA GLY A 211 -7.02 -8.94 15.15
C GLY A 211 -7.76 -8.59 16.44
N LYS A 212 -8.22 -7.34 16.56
CA LYS A 212 -9.17 -6.89 17.59
C LYS A 212 -10.51 -7.65 17.60
N ASN A 213 -10.64 -8.77 16.87
CA ASN A 213 -11.74 -9.72 16.91
C ASN A 213 -11.17 -11.13 16.74
N CYS A 214 -10.49 -11.67 17.75
CA CYS A 214 -10.60 -13.11 18.03
C CYS A 214 -11.89 -13.27 18.85
N PRO A 215 -13.03 -13.64 18.24
CA PRO A 215 -14.14 -14.17 19.02
C PRO A 215 -13.60 -15.40 19.74
N SER A 216 -13.65 -15.36 21.07
CA SER A 216 -13.46 -16.48 21.95
C SER A 216 -14.38 -17.63 21.52
N SER A 217 -13.86 -18.53 20.68
CA SER A 217 -14.51 -19.78 20.28
C SER A 217 -13.62 -20.95 20.70
N PRO A 218 -14.22 -22.08 21.14
CA PRO A 218 -13.60 -23.04 22.06
C PRO A 218 -12.62 -24.03 21.41
N PHE A 219 -12.21 -23.84 20.16
CA PHE A 219 -11.19 -24.70 19.54
C PHE A 219 -9.81 -24.07 19.68
N SER A 220 -9.25 -24.38 20.86
CA SER A 220 -7.84 -24.41 21.23
C SER A 220 -6.89 -24.66 20.05
N LEU A 221 -6.11 -23.64 19.67
CA LEU A 221 -4.79 -23.73 19.02
C LEU A 221 -4.02 -22.40 19.18
N CYS A 222 -4.15 -21.77 20.35
CA CYS A 222 -3.17 -20.79 20.87
C CYS A 222 -2.55 -21.40 22.12
N THR A 223 -1.71 -22.41 21.93
CA THR A 223 -0.87 -22.98 22.97
C THR A 223 0.58 -22.84 22.54
N THR A 224 1.16 -21.69 22.87
CA THR A 224 2.58 -21.60 23.21
C THR A 224 2.76 -20.45 24.21
N PRO A 225 3.59 -20.63 25.25
CA PRO A 225 3.65 -19.72 26.39
C PRO A 225 4.46 -18.46 26.07
N CYS A 226 4.03 -17.33 26.61
CA CYS A 226 4.85 -16.13 26.74
C CYS A 226 6.05 -16.39 27.66
#